data_AF-A0A0D0QN77-F1
#
_entry.id   AF-A0A0D0QN77-F1
#
_cell.length_a   1.000
_cell.length_b   1.000
_cell.length_c   1.000
_cell.angle_alpha   90.00
_cell.angle_beta   90.00
_cell.angle_gamma   90.00
#
_symmetry.space_group_name_H-M   'P 1'
#
loop_
_entity.id
_entity.type
_entity.pdbx_description
1 polymer ?
#
loop_
_entity_poly.entity_id
_entity_poly.type
_entity_poly.pdbx_seq_one_letter_code
_entity_poly.pdbx_strand_id
1 'polypeptide(L)'
;MKNITKKLLAIFLMVVMTIGMGVTAFAATPQNNVITVPVTIVIDALPSNYTGNYEVGQIYHKNVSIDLNNNSNPTAMDFIKATRFGIHASGDYITGIKDIYNYDEEYTSNHYKGYSWMIDLKAGSSVTTTGTKPAWATLPVAGNNFESPLAATNVYMNGTQFFPYTYGDNSNGFSTSVEGITLRYSLVEMSW
;
A
#
# COMPACT_ATOMS: atom_id res chain seq x y z
N MET A 1 -14.72 -50.15 -2.96
CA MET A 1 -13.96 -49.02 -3.57
C MET A 1 -14.59 -47.68 -3.19
N LYS A 2 -14.29 -47.10 -2.01
CA LYS A 2 -14.81 -45.77 -1.59
C LYS A 2 -13.86 -44.93 -0.72
N ASN A 3 -12.58 -45.30 -0.60
CA ASN A 3 -11.62 -44.61 0.29
C ASN A 3 -10.40 -43.98 -0.41
N ILE A 4 -10.28 -44.11 -1.75
CA ILE A 4 -9.15 -43.52 -2.49
C ILE A 4 -9.44 -42.06 -2.89
N THR A 5 -10.72 -41.70 -3.08
CA THR A 5 -11.12 -40.36 -3.55
C THR A 5 -10.91 -39.26 -2.50
N LYS A 6 -11.09 -39.54 -1.21
CA LYS A 6 -10.89 -38.53 -0.14
C LYS A 6 -9.41 -38.18 0.10
N LYS A 7 -8.51 -39.17 -0.03
CA LYS A 7 -7.05 -38.91 0.09
C LYS A 7 -6.52 -38.15 -1.11
N LEU A 8 -7.00 -38.43 -2.33
CA LEU A 8 -6.63 -37.68 -3.53
C LEU A 8 -7.17 -36.24 -3.50
N LEU A 9 -8.38 -36.01 -2.97
CA LEU A 9 -8.94 -34.67 -2.81
C LEU A 9 -8.21 -33.86 -1.73
N ALA A 10 -7.78 -34.49 -0.64
CA ALA A 10 -6.97 -33.84 0.40
C ALA A 10 -5.55 -33.52 -0.10
N ILE A 11 -4.96 -34.37 -0.94
CA ILE A 11 -3.68 -34.07 -1.60
C ILE A 11 -3.85 -32.97 -2.65
N PHE A 12 -4.96 -32.93 -3.41
CA PHE A 12 -5.25 -31.82 -4.31
C PHE A 12 -5.52 -30.51 -3.56
N LEU A 13 -6.20 -30.54 -2.41
CA LEU A 13 -6.36 -29.35 -1.56
C LEU A 13 -5.03 -28.90 -0.95
N MET A 14 -4.18 -29.84 -0.53
CA MET A 14 -2.85 -29.53 0.01
C MET A 14 -1.92 -28.98 -1.07
N VAL A 15 -1.99 -29.49 -2.31
CA VAL A 15 -1.25 -28.99 -3.47
C VAL A 15 -1.77 -27.61 -3.91
N VAL A 16 -3.08 -27.35 -3.85
CA VAL A 16 -3.64 -26.01 -4.10
C VAL A 16 -3.27 -25.03 -2.98
N MET A 17 -3.14 -25.49 -1.73
CA MET A 17 -2.67 -24.65 -0.62
C MET A 17 -1.15 -24.41 -0.64
N THR A 18 -0.34 -25.26 -1.27
CA THR A 18 1.10 -25.02 -1.47
C THR A 18 1.46 -24.28 -2.76
N ILE A 19 0.49 -23.94 -3.62
CA ILE A 19 0.73 -23.11 -4.82
C ILE A 19 0.24 -21.65 -4.63
N GLY A 20 -0.23 -21.31 -3.42
CA GLY A 20 -0.53 -19.93 -3.01
C GLY A 20 0.64 -19.18 -2.38
N MET A 21 1.80 -19.84 -2.18
CA MET A 21 3.04 -19.18 -1.78
C MET A 21 3.75 -18.63 -3.03
N GLY A 22 3.10 -17.69 -3.70
CA GLY A 22 3.74 -16.84 -4.68
C GLY A 22 4.77 -15.98 -3.97
N VAL A 23 5.99 -16.50 -3.85
CA VAL A 23 7.27 -15.76 -3.80
C VAL A 23 7.16 -14.33 -3.24
N THR A 24 6.90 -14.17 -1.94
CA THR A 24 7.16 -12.88 -1.28
C THR A 24 8.56 -12.93 -0.69
N ALA A 25 9.53 -12.92 -1.59
CA ALA A 25 10.92 -12.62 -1.30
C ALA A 25 11.34 -11.75 -2.49
N PHE A 26 11.83 -10.54 -2.34
CA PHE A 26 12.57 -9.93 -1.25
C PHE A 26 12.13 -8.46 -1.15
N ALA A 27 12.83 -7.66 -0.36
CA ALA A 27 12.82 -6.21 -0.45
C ALA A 27 12.70 -5.71 -1.91
N ALA A 28 12.35 -4.43 -2.10
CA ALA A 28 12.55 -3.70 -3.34
C ALA A 28 14.07 -3.53 -3.66
N THR A 29 14.85 -4.59 -3.47
CA THR A 29 16.24 -4.73 -3.83
C THR A 29 16.30 -4.81 -5.36
N PRO A 30 17.13 -3.96 -5.99
CA PRO A 30 17.29 -3.99 -7.43
C PRO A 30 17.73 -5.37 -7.90
N GLN A 31 16.96 -6.00 -8.80
CA GLN A 31 17.38 -7.20 -9.52
C GLN A 31 17.60 -6.81 -10.99
N ASN A 32 18.82 -6.96 -11.49
CA ASN A 32 19.20 -6.53 -12.85
C ASN A 32 18.85 -5.05 -13.12
N ASN A 33 19.06 -4.19 -12.12
CA ASN A 33 18.72 -2.77 -12.18
C ASN A 33 17.21 -2.49 -12.34
N VAL A 34 16.34 -3.44 -12.01
CA VAL A 34 14.89 -3.27 -11.99
C VAL A 34 14.39 -3.51 -10.57
N ILE A 35 13.48 -2.67 -10.12
CA ILE A 35 12.75 -2.86 -8.87
C ILE A 35 11.32 -3.27 -9.23
N THR A 36 10.83 -4.34 -8.59
CA THR A 36 9.45 -4.82 -8.77
C THR A 36 8.73 -4.82 -7.45
N VAL A 37 7.55 -4.19 -7.41
CA VAL A 37 6.74 -4.03 -6.19
C VAL A 37 5.29 -4.41 -6.50
N PRO A 38 4.64 -5.22 -5.65
CA PRO A 38 3.21 -5.46 -5.76
C PRO A 38 2.42 -4.17 -5.44
N VAL A 39 1.55 -3.77 -6.37
CA VAL A 39 0.63 -2.65 -6.20
C VAL A 39 -0.79 -3.17 -6.21
N THR A 40 -1.55 -2.83 -5.16
CA THR A 40 -2.95 -3.22 -4.99
C THR A 40 -3.82 -1.97 -4.91
N ILE A 41 -5.00 -2.00 -5.50
CA ILE A 41 -6.03 -0.96 -5.39
C ILE A 41 -7.30 -1.61 -4.87
N VAL A 42 -7.79 -1.11 -3.74
CA VAL A 42 -8.95 -1.63 -3.01
C VAL A 42 -9.91 -0.48 -2.74
N ILE A 43 -11.20 -0.78 -2.87
CA ILE A 43 -12.29 0.05 -2.41
C ILE A 43 -12.80 -0.58 -1.12
N ASP A 44 -12.56 0.04 0.04
CA ASP A 44 -13.05 -0.45 1.33
C ASP A 44 -14.49 -0.03 1.58
N ALA A 45 -14.82 1.20 1.17
CA ALA A 45 -16.14 1.78 1.35
C ALA A 45 -16.47 2.73 0.20
N LEU A 46 -17.75 2.81 -0.15
CA LEU A 46 -18.27 3.76 -1.12
C LEU A 46 -19.33 4.63 -0.44
N PRO A 47 -19.46 5.91 -0.82
CA PRO A 47 -20.57 6.76 -0.41
C PRO A 47 -21.92 6.10 -0.69
N SER A 48 -22.90 6.32 0.17
CA SER A 48 -24.25 5.77 -0.01
C SER A 48 -24.96 6.27 -1.28
N ASN A 49 -24.54 7.42 -1.80
CA ASN A 49 -25.01 8.02 -3.05
C ASN A 49 -24.12 7.68 -4.27
N TYR A 50 -23.15 6.77 -4.13
CA TYR A 50 -22.32 6.33 -5.26
C TYR A 50 -23.16 5.56 -6.29
N THR A 51 -23.05 5.94 -7.55
CA THR A 51 -23.83 5.38 -8.68
C THR A 51 -22.95 4.85 -9.80
N GLY A 52 -21.64 4.72 -9.57
CA GLY A 52 -20.69 4.23 -10.57
C GLY A 52 -20.65 2.69 -10.65
N ASN A 53 -19.72 2.19 -11.48
CA ASN A 53 -19.65 0.77 -11.85
C ASN A 53 -18.74 -0.09 -10.97
N TYR A 54 -18.11 0.47 -9.95
CA TYR A 54 -17.22 -0.27 -9.06
C TYR A 54 -17.94 -0.70 -7.78
N GLU A 55 -17.55 -1.85 -7.24
CA GLU A 55 -18.03 -2.36 -5.96
C GLU A 55 -16.88 -2.38 -4.94
N VAL A 56 -17.24 -2.49 -3.66
CA VAL A 56 -16.29 -2.71 -2.56
C VAL A 56 -15.49 -3.99 -2.85
N GLY A 57 -14.16 -3.88 -2.73
CA GLY A 57 -13.23 -4.97 -2.97
C GLY A 57 -11.99 -4.55 -3.75
N GLN A 58 -11.17 -5.55 -4.08
CA GLN A 58 -9.95 -5.35 -4.86
C GLN A 58 -10.27 -5.17 -6.34
N ILE A 59 -9.90 -4.01 -6.89
CA ILE A 59 -10.13 -3.68 -8.31
C ILE A 59 -8.85 -3.78 -9.14
N TYR A 60 -7.68 -3.83 -8.50
CA TYR A 60 -6.38 -4.01 -9.15
C TYR A 60 -5.40 -4.72 -8.22
N HIS A 61 -4.63 -5.65 -8.76
CA HIS A 61 -3.47 -6.24 -8.08
C HIS A 61 -2.49 -6.76 -9.11
N LYS A 62 -1.33 -6.13 -9.23
CA LYS A 62 -0.24 -6.55 -10.12
C LYS A 62 1.11 -6.16 -9.56
N ASN A 63 2.13 -6.91 -9.97
CA ASN A 63 3.52 -6.50 -9.83
C ASN A 63 3.83 -5.40 -10.85
N VAL A 64 4.37 -4.29 -10.36
CA VAL A 64 4.80 -3.15 -11.17
C VAL A 64 6.31 -3.05 -11.09
N SER A 65 6.97 -2.89 -12.24
CA SER A 65 8.42 -2.85 -12.34
C SER A 65 8.90 -1.51 -12.88
N ILE A 66 9.97 -0.98 -12.29
CA ILE A 66 10.66 0.23 -12.74
C ILE A 66 12.14 -0.09 -12.97
N ASP A 67 12.65 0.31 -14.14
CA ASP A 67 14.07 0.21 -14.49
C ASP A 67 14.83 1.42 -13.93
N LEU A 68 15.84 1.15 -13.11
CA LEU A 68 16.67 2.13 -12.45
C LEU A 68 17.64 2.85 -13.40
N ASN A 69 17.83 2.34 -14.62
CA ASN A 69 18.56 3.07 -15.66
C ASN A 69 17.79 4.34 -16.07
N ASN A 70 16.46 4.31 -15.96
CA ASN A 70 15.58 5.41 -16.33
C ASN A 70 15.16 6.27 -15.12
N ASN A 71 15.19 5.69 -13.92
CA ASN A 71 14.88 6.38 -12.68
C ASN A 71 15.72 5.81 -11.53
N SER A 72 16.82 6.48 -11.17
CA SER A 72 17.77 5.97 -10.18
C SER A 72 17.23 5.95 -8.74
N ASN A 73 16.19 6.74 -8.44
CA ASN A 73 15.60 6.84 -7.10
C ASN A 73 14.06 6.79 -7.20
N PRO A 74 13.48 5.64 -7.59
CA PRO A 74 12.04 5.54 -7.76
C PRO A 74 11.34 5.65 -6.41
N THR A 75 10.24 6.39 -6.44
CA THR A 75 9.39 6.67 -5.28
C THR A 75 8.14 5.79 -5.32
N ALA A 76 7.41 5.66 -4.20
CA ALA A 76 6.15 4.94 -4.19
C ALA A 76 5.15 5.50 -5.23
N MET A 77 5.15 6.83 -5.44
CA MET A 77 4.34 7.49 -6.46
C MET A 77 4.70 7.04 -7.89
N ASP A 78 5.96 6.74 -8.18
CA ASP A 78 6.36 6.26 -9.51
C ASP A 78 5.74 4.89 -9.82
N PHE A 79 5.71 3.99 -8.82
CA PHE A 79 5.05 2.68 -8.96
C PHE A 79 3.53 2.83 -9.11
N ILE A 80 2.91 3.75 -8.35
CA ILE A 80 1.48 4.06 -8.46
C ILE A 80 1.15 4.55 -9.88
N LYS A 81 1.91 5.51 -10.42
CA LYS A 81 1.72 6.03 -11.79
C LYS A 81 1.98 4.96 -12.84
N ALA A 82 2.98 4.10 -12.63
CA ALA A 82 3.32 3.01 -13.54
C ALA A 82 2.26 1.92 -13.64
N THR A 83 1.30 1.84 -12.70
CA THR A 83 0.12 0.97 -12.84
C THR A 83 -0.69 1.27 -14.11
N ARG A 84 -0.64 2.52 -14.59
CA ARG A 84 -1.48 3.07 -15.67
C ARG A 84 -2.98 2.83 -15.44
N PHE A 85 -3.39 2.69 -14.19
CA PHE A 85 -4.78 2.39 -13.82
C PHE A 85 -5.67 3.65 -13.78
N GLY A 86 -5.31 4.72 -14.50
CA GLY A 86 -6.07 5.97 -14.51
C GLY A 86 -5.98 6.73 -13.20
N ILE A 87 -4.78 6.91 -12.66
CA ILE A 87 -4.55 7.71 -11.45
C ILE A 87 -4.70 9.20 -11.81
N HIS A 88 -5.54 9.90 -11.04
CA HIS A 88 -5.67 11.35 -11.05
C HIS A 88 -4.98 11.92 -9.81
N ALA A 89 -4.07 12.87 -10.00
CA ALA A 89 -3.31 13.47 -8.91
C ALA A 89 -3.18 14.99 -9.09
N SER A 90 -3.13 15.70 -7.98
CA SER A 90 -2.81 17.13 -7.89
C SER A 90 -1.61 17.30 -6.98
N GLY A 91 -0.44 17.57 -7.58
CA GLY A 91 0.84 17.52 -6.85
C GLY A 91 1.10 16.11 -6.29
N ASP A 92 1.30 16.04 -4.97
CA ASP A 92 1.58 14.80 -4.24
C ASP A 92 0.30 14.02 -3.85
N TYR A 93 -0.88 14.61 -4.05
CA TYR A 93 -2.15 14.08 -3.58
C TYR A 93 -2.89 13.34 -4.69
N ILE A 94 -3.34 12.12 -4.39
CA ILE A 94 -4.25 11.37 -5.27
C ILE A 94 -5.65 11.95 -5.09
N THR A 95 -6.21 12.50 -6.17
CA THR A 95 -7.56 13.09 -6.18
C THR A 95 -8.61 12.12 -6.70
N GLY A 96 -8.19 11.07 -7.39
CA GLY A 96 -9.07 10.00 -7.85
C GLY A 96 -8.34 8.88 -8.57
N ILE A 97 -9.03 7.76 -8.75
CA ILE A 97 -8.58 6.63 -9.56
C ILE A 97 -9.74 6.20 -10.43
N LYS A 98 -9.54 6.18 -11.75
CA LYS A 98 -10.63 6.01 -12.72
C LYS A 98 -11.73 7.03 -12.44
N ASP A 99 -12.96 6.57 -12.26
CA ASP A 99 -14.14 7.40 -12.06
C ASP A 99 -14.51 7.54 -10.57
N ILE A 100 -13.57 7.20 -9.66
CA ILE A 100 -13.75 7.29 -8.20
C ILE A 100 -12.85 8.40 -7.67
N TYR A 101 -13.45 9.55 -7.38
CA TYR A 101 -12.78 10.73 -6.84
C TYR A 101 -12.98 10.86 -5.34
N ASN A 102 -12.10 11.62 -4.67
CA ASN A 102 -12.32 11.97 -3.27
C ASN A 102 -13.65 12.73 -3.13
N TYR A 103 -14.36 12.46 -2.04
CA TYR A 103 -15.69 13.01 -1.79
C TYR A 103 -15.80 13.48 -0.35
N ASP A 104 -15.99 14.78 -0.16
CA ASP A 104 -16.19 15.36 1.16
C ASP A 104 -17.68 15.27 1.51
N GLU A 105 -18.01 14.50 2.56
CA GLU A 105 -19.37 14.37 3.09
C GLU A 105 -19.68 15.52 4.06
N GLU A 106 -18.72 15.84 4.93
CA GLU A 106 -18.79 16.93 5.88
C GLU A 106 -17.42 17.59 6.04
N TYR A 107 -17.36 18.92 5.94
CA TYR A 107 -16.14 19.70 6.21
C TYR A 107 -16.51 20.97 6.96
N THR A 108 -16.08 21.06 8.21
CA THR A 108 -16.33 22.21 9.10
C THR A 108 -15.01 22.75 9.64
N SER A 109 -15.08 23.73 10.56
CA SER A 109 -13.90 24.31 11.19
C SER A 109 -13.09 23.35 12.07
N ASN A 110 -13.69 22.24 12.53
CA ASN A 110 -13.12 21.34 13.54
C ASN A 110 -13.41 19.84 13.26
N HIS A 111 -13.98 19.53 12.10
CA HIS A 111 -14.37 18.17 11.74
C HIS A 111 -14.29 17.99 10.22
N TYR A 112 -13.75 16.85 9.81
CA TYR A 112 -13.82 16.34 8.45
C TYR A 112 -14.35 14.91 8.45
N LYS A 113 -15.28 14.65 7.54
CA LYS A 113 -15.74 13.33 7.16
C LYS A 113 -15.81 13.24 5.63
N GLY A 114 -15.15 12.26 5.05
CA GLY A 114 -15.16 12.09 3.60
C GLY A 114 -14.52 10.79 3.14
N TYR A 115 -14.70 10.46 1.87
CA TYR A 115 -14.12 9.29 1.25
C TYR A 115 -12.88 9.72 0.47
N SER A 116 -11.74 9.12 0.80
CA SER A 116 -10.44 9.51 0.25
C SER A 116 -9.59 8.29 -0.10
N TRP A 117 -8.72 8.48 -1.10
CA TRP A 117 -7.68 7.53 -1.44
C TRP A 117 -6.51 7.62 -0.46
N MET A 118 -6.39 6.59 0.38
CA MET A 118 -5.27 6.41 1.31
C MET A 118 -4.17 5.56 0.69
N ILE A 119 -2.93 5.77 1.13
CA ILE A 119 -1.77 5.01 0.65
C ILE A 119 -1.17 4.26 1.85
N ASP A 120 -1.38 2.94 1.86
CA ASP A 120 -0.72 2.05 2.81
C ASP A 120 0.51 1.42 2.16
N LEU A 121 1.55 1.24 2.96
CA LEU A 121 2.81 0.63 2.55
C LEU A 121 2.99 -0.69 3.28
N LYS A 122 3.49 -1.71 2.58
CA LYS A 122 3.89 -2.97 3.22
C LYS A 122 5.31 -2.84 3.74
N ALA A 123 5.46 -2.92 5.06
CA ALA A 123 6.78 -2.96 5.70
C ALA A 123 7.53 -4.23 5.29
N GLY A 124 8.85 -4.11 5.19
CA GLY A 124 9.70 -5.26 4.89
C GLY A 124 9.80 -6.26 6.02
N SER A 125 10.67 -7.25 5.85
CA SER A 125 10.89 -8.32 6.84
C SER A 125 11.47 -7.82 8.18
N SER A 126 11.87 -6.56 8.27
CA SER A 126 12.39 -5.95 9.50
C SER A 126 11.98 -4.48 9.63
N VAL A 127 11.76 -4.04 10.85
CA VAL A 127 11.52 -2.65 11.23
C VAL A 127 12.49 -2.30 12.36
N THR A 128 13.30 -1.25 12.15
CA THR A 128 14.30 -0.81 13.13
C THR A 128 13.93 0.57 13.63
N THR A 129 13.90 0.78 14.95
CA THR A 129 13.58 2.08 15.54
C THR A 129 14.82 2.94 15.76
N THR A 130 14.68 4.24 15.56
CA THR A 130 15.68 5.25 15.93
C THR A 130 15.06 6.22 16.92
N GLY A 131 15.78 6.55 18.00
CA GLY A 131 15.31 7.49 19.02
C GLY A 131 14.22 6.92 19.93
N THR A 132 13.46 7.81 20.56
CA THR A 132 12.38 7.45 21.50
C THR A 132 11.04 7.42 20.78
N LYS A 133 10.39 6.26 20.75
CA LYS A 133 9.04 6.12 20.20
C LYS A 133 8.02 6.86 21.07
N PRO A 134 7.24 7.81 20.53
CA PRO A 134 6.14 8.44 21.27
C PRO A 134 5.08 7.42 21.71
N ALA A 135 4.40 7.69 22.82
CA ALA A 135 3.38 6.79 23.36
C ALA A 135 2.18 6.60 22.41
N TRP A 136 1.87 7.61 21.61
CA TRP A 136 0.80 7.58 20.61
C TRP A 136 1.21 6.86 19.31
N ALA A 137 2.50 6.68 19.04
CA ALA A 137 2.97 6.13 17.78
C ALA A 137 2.89 4.59 17.78
N THR A 138 2.24 4.05 16.75
CA THR A 138 2.20 2.61 16.48
C THR A 138 3.31 2.25 15.50
N LEU A 139 4.13 1.28 15.87
CA LEU A 139 5.16 0.76 14.96
C LEU A 139 4.51 -0.19 13.94
N PRO A 140 4.91 -0.13 12.67
CA PRO A 140 4.52 -1.17 11.74
C PRO A 140 5.06 -2.52 12.21
N VAL A 141 4.22 -3.55 12.07
CA VAL A 141 4.65 -4.93 12.21
C VAL A 141 5.37 -5.32 10.92
N ALA A 142 6.54 -5.96 11.03
CA ALA A 142 7.28 -6.43 9.87
C ALA A 142 6.40 -7.32 8.97
N GLY A 143 6.45 -7.09 7.65
CA GLY A 143 5.64 -7.79 6.66
C GLY A 143 4.18 -7.34 6.56
N ASN A 144 3.70 -6.44 7.42
CA ASN A 144 2.32 -5.94 7.40
C ASN A 144 2.21 -4.56 6.75
N ASN A 145 0.98 -4.20 6.38
CA ASN A 145 0.66 -2.85 5.90
C ASN A 145 0.64 -1.83 7.04
N PHE A 146 1.05 -0.60 6.74
CA PHE A 146 0.95 0.55 7.62
C PHE A 146 0.68 1.83 6.81
N GLU A 147 0.02 2.81 7.43
CA GLU A 147 -0.19 4.11 6.83
C GLU A 147 1.10 4.94 6.92
N SER A 148 1.55 5.50 5.79
CA SER A 148 2.80 6.25 5.73
C SER A 148 2.64 7.66 6.32
N PRO A 149 3.52 8.11 7.25
CA PRO A 149 3.56 9.51 7.68
C PRO A 149 4.17 10.45 6.63
N LEU A 150 4.74 9.90 5.56
CA LEU A 150 5.33 10.63 4.44
C LEU A 150 4.44 10.54 3.20
N ALA A 151 4.40 11.61 2.42
CA ALA A 151 3.80 11.57 1.08
C ALA A 151 4.51 10.52 0.20
N ALA A 152 3.77 9.87 -0.71
CA ALA A 152 4.30 8.80 -1.55
C ALA A 152 5.44 9.24 -2.50
N THR A 153 5.55 10.54 -2.79
CA THR A 153 6.67 11.12 -3.53
C THR A 153 7.96 11.23 -2.71
N ASN A 154 7.88 11.09 -1.38
CA ASN A 154 9.02 11.14 -0.46
C ASN A 154 9.40 9.76 0.10
N VAL A 155 8.79 8.69 -0.40
CA VAL A 155 9.08 7.31 0.01
C VAL A 155 9.91 6.65 -1.08
N TYR A 156 11.21 6.50 -0.84
CA TYR A 156 12.08 5.80 -1.78
C TYR A 156 11.87 4.29 -1.71
N MET A 157 11.83 3.67 -2.89
CA MET A 157 11.58 2.24 -3.05
C MET A 157 12.86 1.45 -3.34
N ASN A 158 14.04 2.06 -3.28
CA ASN A 158 15.32 1.44 -3.64
C ASN A 158 16.17 1.01 -2.44
N GLY A 159 15.53 0.61 -1.35
CA GLY A 159 16.23 0.14 -0.16
C GLY A 159 15.42 0.38 1.10
N THR A 160 16.13 0.72 2.18
CA THR A 160 15.52 1.07 3.46
C THR A 160 15.19 2.56 3.49
N GLN A 161 13.95 2.89 3.86
CA GLN A 161 13.47 4.25 4.06
C GLN A 161 13.31 4.53 5.56
N PHE A 162 13.70 5.74 5.98
CA PHE A 162 13.39 6.25 7.32
C PHE A 162 12.05 7.00 7.32
N PHE A 163 11.20 6.69 8.28
CA PHE A 163 9.90 7.30 8.51
C PHE A 163 9.93 8.00 9.88
N PRO A 164 9.85 9.34 9.92
CA PRO A 164 9.78 10.07 11.18
C PRO A 164 8.41 9.86 11.81
N TYR A 165 8.32 9.85 13.14
CA TYR A 165 7.00 9.83 13.81
C TYR A 165 6.28 11.16 13.59
N THR A 166 7.00 12.27 13.71
CA THR A 166 6.49 13.63 13.50
C THR A 166 7.08 14.18 12.23
N TYR A 167 6.25 14.72 11.33
CA TYR A 167 6.72 15.30 10.09
C TYR A 167 7.81 16.37 10.33
N GLY A 168 8.98 16.20 9.70
CA GLY A 168 10.13 17.09 9.85
C GLY A 168 11.07 16.78 11.03
N ASP A 169 10.71 15.90 11.97
CA ASP A 169 11.62 15.44 13.03
C ASP A 169 12.39 14.18 12.59
N ASN A 170 13.63 14.38 12.15
CA ASN A 170 14.49 13.28 11.70
C ASN A 170 15.27 12.58 12.84
N SER A 171 15.01 12.93 14.11
CA SER A 171 15.70 12.34 15.26
C SER A 171 14.99 11.11 15.85
N ASN A 172 13.68 10.97 15.64
CA ASN A 172 12.87 9.87 16.15
C ASN A 172 11.98 9.27 15.05
N GLY A 173 12.07 7.97 14.84
CA GLY A 173 11.29 7.30 13.81
C GLY A 173 11.58 5.80 13.73
N PHE A 174 11.29 5.24 12.56
CA PHE A 174 11.62 3.86 12.23
C PHE A 174 12.10 3.74 10.79
N SER A 175 12.90 2.72 10.52
CA SER A 175 13.43 2.38 9.20
C SER A 175 12.94 1.01 8.78
N THR A 176 12.48 0.90 7.53
CA THR A 176 12.13 -0.37 6.89
C THR A 176 12.23 -0.25 5.38
N SER A 177 12.40 -1.37 4.67
CA SER A 177 12.15 -1.40 3.23
C SER A 177 10.65 -1.39 2.96
N VAL A 178 10.25 -0.88 1.80
CA VAL A 178 8.85 -0.95 1.36
C VAL A 178 8.72 -2.05 0.32
N GLU A 179 7.85 -3.01 0.60
CA GLU A 179 7.69 -4.26 -0.18
C GLU A 179 6.33 -4.37 -0.89
N GLY A 180 5.53 -3.32 -0.83
CA GLY A 180 4.20 -3.30 -1.42
C GLY A 180 3.52 -1.97 -1.21
N ILE A 181 2.60 -1.65 -2.11
CA ILE A 181 1.80 -0.43 -2.06
C ILE A 181 0.32 -0.81 -2.18
N THR A 182 -0.51 -0.30 -1.29
CA THR A 182 -1.96 -0.46 -1.34
C THR A 182 -2.60 0.92 -1.40
N LEU A 183 -3.35 1.18 -2.47
CA LEU A 183 -4.23 2.34 -2.60
C LEU A 183 -5.62 1.93 -2.12
N ARG A 184 -6.13 2.62 -1.10
CA ARG A 184 -7.34 2.20 -0.39
C ARG A 184 -8.35 3.33 -0.35
N TYR A 185 -9.48 3.18 -1.03
CA TYR A 185 -10.56 4.15 -0.97
C TYR A 185 -11.41 3.90 0.27
N SER A 186 -11.36 4.81 1.24
CA SER A 186 -11.92 4.60 2.57
C SER A 186 -12.68 5.82 3.04
N LEU A 187 -13.65 5.59 3.93
CA LEU A 187 -14.20 6.65 4.77
C LEU A 187 -13.12 7.09 5.77
N VAL A 188 -12.86 8.39 5.81
CA VAL A 188 -11.96 9.07 6.73
C VAL A 188 -12.80 10.03 7.56
N GLU A 189 -12.64 9.96 8.88
CA GLU A 189 -13.29 10.85 9.84
C GLU A 189 -12.24 11.34 10.83
N MET A 190 -12.12 12.66 10.97
CA MET A 190 -11.13 13.29 11.85
C MET A 190 -11.69 14.56 12.47
N SER A 191 -11.25 14.85 13.70
CA SER A 191 -11.56 16.08 14.41
C SER A 191 -10.27 16.71 14.94
N TRP A 192 -10.22 18.03 15.00
CA TRP A 192 -9.07 18.80 15.48
C TRP A 192 -9.47 19.99 16.34
#